data_AF-A0A936B2E9-F1
#
_entry.id   AF-A0A936B2E9-F1
#
_cell.length_a   1.000
_cell.length_b   1.000
_cell.length_c   1.000
_cell.angle_alpha   90.00
_cell.angle_beta   90.00
_cell.angle_gamma   90.00
#
_symmetry.space_group_name_H-M   'P 1'
#
loop_
_entity.id
_entity.type
_entity.pdbx_description
1 polymer ?
#
loop_
_entity_poly.entity_id
_entity_poly.type
_entity_poly.pdbx_seq_one_letter_code
_entity_poly.pdbx_strand_id
1 'polypeptide(L)'
;MYPEECIETNAKSIKIKAIALLSDGLESYSFICNVPDTNAPSIFLDPNQPYDKFFNTNIDAVRNMRKNNISDEEITDKLHHYLLNGHPIISVEPDDKTIIVGFLNEDL
;
A
#
# COMPACT_ATOMS: atom_id res chain seq x y z
N MET A 1 -24.06 -4.89 -8.90
CA MET A 1 -24.23 -5.46 -7.56
C MET A 1 -23.72 -4.41 -6.60
N TYR A 2 -24.59 -3.78 -5.82
CA TYR A 2 -24.17 -2.85 -4.77
C TYR A 2 -23.79 -3.68 -3.54
N PRO A 3 -22.79 -3.27 -2.75
CA PRO A 3 -22.45 -3.98 -1.52
C PRO A 3 -23.68 -3.99 -0.59
N GLU A 4 -24.02 -5.18 -0.07
CA GLU A 4 -25.18 -5.38 0.79
C GLU A 4 -24.98 -4.81 2.21
N GLU A 5 -23.73 -4.56 2.60
CA GLU A 5 -23.35 -3.90 3.84
C GLU A 5 -22.29 -2.82 3.57
N CYS A 6 -22.47 -1.65 4.18
CA CYS A 6 -21.51 -0.56 4.16
C CYS A 6 -21.01 -0.33 5.59
N ILE A 7 -19.69 -0.37 5.78
CA ILE A 7 -19.06 -0.04 7.06
C ILE A 7 -18.64 1.43 6.99
N GLU A 8 -19.41 2.30 7.63
CA GLU A 8 -19.02 3.69 7.83
C GLU A 8 -18.17 3.81 9.10
N THR A 9 -16.95 4.34 8.97
CA THR A 9 -16.11 4.69 10.11
C THR A 9 -15.96 6.20 10.20
N ASN A 10 -16.39 6.77 11.33
CA ASN A 10 -16.18 8.19 11.63
C ASN A 10 -14.78 8.36 12.23
N ALA A 11 -13.76 8.35 11.37
CA ALA A 11 -12.40 8.73 11.75
C ALA A 11 -12.39 10.24 12.10
N LYS A 12 -12.56 10.57 13.39
CA LYS A 12 -12.52 11.94 13.89
C LYS A 12 -11.21 12.63 13.45
N SER A 13 -11.35 13.68 12.63
CA SER A 13 -10.32 14.65 12.25
C SER A 13 -9.00 14.10 11.69
N ILE A 14 -9.03 13.04 10.88
CA ILE A 14 -7.83 12.59 10.15
C ILE A 14 -7.90 13.10 8.71
N LYS A 15 -6.91 13.92 8.30
CA LYS A 15 -6.76 14.31 6.89
C LYS A 15 -6.26 13.09 6.10
N ILE A 16 -7.17 12.42 5.39
CA ILE A 16 -6.83 11.29 4.53
C ILE A 16 -6.00 11.80 3.35
N LYS A 17 -4.77 11.29 3.24
CA LYS A 17 -3.82 11.64 2.19
C LYS A 17 -4.04 10.82 0.92
N ALA A 18 -4.24 9.53 1.11
CA ALA A 18 -4.43 8.54 0.06
C ALA A 18 -5.15 7.31 0.64
N ILE A 19 -5.73 6.52 -0.25
CA ILE A 19 -6.31 5.21 0.02
C ILE A 19 -5.58 4.21 -0.87
N ALA A 20 -5.12 3.11 -0.29
CA ALA A 20 -4.50 2.01 -1.03
C ALA A 20 -5.38 0.75 -0.91
N LEU A 21 -5.65 0.11 -2.04
CA LEU A 21 -6.20 -1.24 -2.13
C LEU A 21 -5.10 -2.16 -2.66
N LEU A 22 -4.89 -3.28 -1.99
CA LEU A 22 -3.80 -4.21 -2.22
C LEU A 22 -4.35 -5.62 -2.37
N SER A 23 -3.68 -6.45 -3.17
CA SER A 23 -3.82 -7.91 -3.07
C SER A 23 -2.95 -8.47 -1.93
N ASP A 24 -3.26 -9.71 -1.53
CA ASP A 24 -2.51 -10.49 -0.54
C ASP A 24 -1.03 -10.70 -0.92
N GLY A 25 -0.72 -10.81 -2.21
CA GLY A 25 0.65 -10.80 -2.73
C GLY A 25 1.43 -9.51 -2.48
N LEU A 26 0.90 -8.54 -1.71
CA LEU A 26 1.67 -7.41 -1.17
C LEU A 26 1.68 -7.36 0.35
N GLU A 27 1.00 -8.27 1.07
CA GLU A 27 0.84 -8.23 2.52
C GLU A 27 2.20 -8.21 3.24
N SER A 28 3.05 -9.19 2.95
CA SER A 28 4.38 -9.34 3.58
C SER A 28 5.32 -8.15 3.36
N TYR A 29 5.04 -7.35 2.33
CA TYR A 29 5.83 -6.18 1.95
C TYR A 29 5.22 -4.85 2.43
N SER A 30 3.90 -4.81 2.60
CA SER A 30 3.14 -3.62 2.97
C SER A 30 2.72 -3.59 4.44
N PHE A 31 2.79 -4.72 5.15
CA PHE A 31 2.49 -4.84 6.57
C PHE A 31 3.64 -5.52 7.33
N ILE A 32 3.67 -5.28 8.64
CA ILE A 32 4.53 -6.01 9.56
C ILE A 32 3.86 -7.37 9.80
N CYS A 33 4.50 -8.44 9.33
CA CYS A 33 4.04 -9.82 9.43
C CYS A 33 5.10 -10.70 10.10
N ASN A 34 4.70 -11.88 10.57
CA ASN A 34 5.59 -12.90 11.12
C ASN A 34 6.52 -12.41 12.25
N VAL A 35 6.01 -11.58 13.16
CA VAL A 35 6.78 -11.11 14.32
C VAL A 35 6.78 -12.19 15.40
N PRO A 36 7.94 -12.66 15.88
CA PRO A 36 7.97 -13.67 16.95
C PRO A 36 7.41 -13.10 18.26
N ASP A 37 6.57 -13.87 18.95
CA ASP A 37 6.07 -13.53 20.28
C ASP A 37 7.24 -13.52 21.28
N THR A 38 7.36 -12.42 22.03
CA THR A 38 8.41 -12.22 23.03
C THR A 38 8.37 -13.23 24.17
N ASN A 39 7.20 -13.80 24.47
CA ASN A 39 6.99 -14.79 25.52
C ASN A 39 6.96 -16.23 25.00
N ALA A 40 6.80 -16.42 23.69
CA ALA A 40 6.71 -17.73 23.05
C ALA A 40 7.32 -17.68 21.64
N PRO A 41 8.66 -17.82 21.50
CA PRO A 41 9.36 -17.60 20.22
C PRO A 41 8.95 -18.52 19.07
N SER A 42 8.23 -19.61 19.36
CA SER A 42 7.65 -20.53 18.37
C SER A 42 6.30 -20.07 17.82
N ILE A 43 5.75 -18.98 18.36
CA ILE A 43 4.49 -18.38 17.93
C ILE A 43 4.84 -17.10 17.17
N PHE A 44 4.32 -17.00 15.95
CA PHE A 44 4.44 -15.81 15.12
C PHE A 44 3.14 -15.03 15.15
N LEU A 45 3.26 -13.71 15.20
CA LEU A 45 2.16 -12.76 15.29
C LEU A 45 2.11 -11.92 14.02
N ASP A 46 0.90 -11.70 13.52
CA ASP A 46 0.60 -10.76 12.44
C ASP A 46 -0.15 -9.57 13.03
N PRO A 47 0.58 -8.51 13.46
CA PRO A 47 -0.02 -7.35 14.11
C PRO A 47 -0.92 -6.52 13.19
N ASN A 48 -1.00 -6.85 11.89
CA ASN A 48 -1.72 -6.08 10.87
C ASN A 48 -1.33 -4.59 10.88
N GLN A 49 -0.06 -4.32 11.20
CA GLN A 49 0.46 -2.96 11.28
C GLN A 49 1.01 -2.53 9.92
N PRO A 50 0.51 -1.42 9.33
CA PRO A 50 1.03 -0.91 8.06
C PRO A 50 2.53 -0.61 8.16
N TYR A 51 3.26 -0.94 7.10
CA TYR A 51 4.66 -0.58 6.96
C TYR A 51 4.79 0.82 6.34
N ASP A 52 4.97 1.84 7.18
CA ASP A 52 5.01 3.24 6.76
C ASP A 52 5.97 3.53 5.59
N LYS A 53 7.11 2.85 5.54
CA LYS A 53 8.09 3.05 4.46
C LYS A 53 7.56 2.61 3.11
N PHE A 54 6.71 1.59 3.06
CA PHE A 54 6.05 1.19 1.81
C PHE A 54 5.06 2.27 1.37
N PHE A 55 4.10 2.63 2.23
CA PHE A 55 3.04 3.55 1.85
C PHE A 55 3.54 4.96 1.58
N ASN A 56 4.36 5.52 2.47
CA ASN A 56 4.84 6.90 2.33
C ASN A 56 5.72 7.07 1.08
N THR A 57 6.58 6.08 0.78
CA THR A 57 7.44 6.15 -0.42
C THR A 57 6.60 6.18 -1.70
N ASN A 58 5.57 5.32 -1.80
CA ASN A 58 4.69 5.29 -2.97
C ASN A 58 3.86 6.59 -3.08
N ILE A 59 3.31 7.07 -1.97
CA ILE A 59 2.52 8.32 -1.93
C ILE A 59 3.39 9.51 -2.35
N ASP A 60 4.59 9.65 -1.78
CA ASP A 60 5.47 10.78 -2.06
C ASP A 60 6.03 10.71 -3.49
N ALA A 61 6.31 9.51 -4.01
CA ALA A 61 6.69 9.32 -5.41
C ALA A 61 5.59 9.83 -6.35
N VAL A 62 4.33 9.43 -6.15
CA VAL A 62 3.21 9.87 -7.00
C VAL A 62 2.99 11.37 -6.90
N ARG A 63 3.02 11.95 -5.69
CA ARG A 63 2.94 13.41 -5.49
C ARG A 63 4.04 14.14 -6.24
N ASN A 64 5.28 13.67 -6.14
CA ASN A 64 6.40 14.28 -6.84
C ASN A 64 6.25 14.17 -8.36
N MET A 65 5.80 13.03 -8.89
CA MET A 65 5.54 12.86 -10.32
C MET A 65 4.44 13.81 -10.82
N ARG A 66 3.35 13.95 -10.07
CA ARG A 66 2.28 14.91 -10.37
C ARG A 66 2.77 16.36 -10.38
N LYS A 67 3.56 16.76 -9.37
CA LYS A 67 4.18 18.10 -9.31
C LYS A 67 5.09 18.40 -10.51
N ASN A 68 5.67 17.37 -11.11
CA ASN A 68 6.50 17.47 -12.31
C ASN A 68 5.70 17.31 -13.62
N ASN A 69 4.36 17.37 -13.58
CA ASN A 69 3.47 17.24 -14.73
C ASN A 69 3.61 15.91 -15.50
N ILE A 70 4.01 14.84 -14.81
CA ILE A 70 3.99 13.48 -15.38
C ILE A 70 2.53 13.04 -15.55
N SER A 71 2.22 12.40 -16.67
CA SER A 71 0.87 11.93 -16.98
C SER A 71 0.46 10.75 -16.09
N ASP A 72 -0.84 10.56 -15.91
CA ASP A 72 -1.43 9.45 -15.15
C ASP A 72 -0.99 8.09 -15.71
N GLU A 73 -0.93 7.97 -17.03
CA GLU A 73 -0.47 6.78 -17.73
C GLU A 73 1.00 6.48 -17.39
N GLU A 74 1.88 7.48 -17.46
CA GLU A 74 3.30 7.29 -17.14
C GLU A 74 3.52 7.01 -15.65
N ILE A 75 2.73 7.62 -14.75
CA ILE A 75 2.74 7.28 -13.31
C ILE A 75 2.32 5.82 -13.11
N THR A 76 1.27 5.39 -13.79
CA THR A 76 0.77 4.00 -13.71
C THR A 76 1.84 3.02 -14.17
N ASP A 77 2.50 3.30 -15.29
CA ASP A 77 3.59 2.47 -15.81
C ASP A 77 4.78 2.39 -14.85
N LYS A 78 5.17 3.51 -14.24
CA LYS A 78 6.25 3.54 -13.25
C LYS A 78 5.90 2.75 -11.98
N LEU A 79 4.67 2.87 -11.47
CA LEU A 79 4.21 2.08 -10.32
C LEU A 79 4.15 0.59 -10.67
N HIS A 80 3.67 0.25 -11.86
CA HIS A 80 3.65 -1.12 -12.36
C HIS A 80 5.08 -1.71 -12.46
N HIS A 81 6.03 -0.95 -13.00
CA HIS A 81 7.44 -1.37 -13.03
C HIS A 81 8.04 -1.54 -11.63
N TYR A 82 7.70 -0.65 -10.70
CA TYR A 82 8.14 -0.78 -9.31
C TYR A 82 7.60 -2.07 -8.65
N LEU A 83 6.33 -2.43 -8.89
CA LEU A 83 5.78 -3.68 -8.38
C LEU A 83 6.44 -4.92 -8.99
N LEU A 84 6.78 -4.90 -10.28
CA LEU A 84 7.38 -6.08 -10.92
C LEU A 84 8.88 -6.23 -10.60
N ASN A 85 9.61 -5.11 -10.59
CA ASN A 85 11.08 -5.13 -10.63
C ASN A 85 11.74 -4.19 -9.61
N GLY A 86 10.97 -3.40 -8.86
CA GLY A 86 11.49 -2.35 -7.98
C GLY A 86 12.02 -2.87 -6.65
N HIS A 87 11.65 -4.07 -6.23
CA HIS A 87 12.14 -4.66 -4.98
C HIS A 87 12.32 -6.19 -5.10
N PRO A 88 13.47 -6.75 -4.66
CA PRO A 88 13.74 -8.18 -4.78
C PRO A 88 12.65 -9.07 -4.16
N ILE A 89 12.13 -8.68 -2.98
CA ILE A 89 11.07 -9.43 -2.29
C ILE A 89 9.77 -9.45 -3.11
N ILE A 90 9.37 -8.31 -3.69
CA ILE A 90 8.15 -8.26 -4.50
C ILE A 90 8.35 -9.06 -5.80
N SER A 91 9.54 -9.00 -6.40
CA SER A 91 9.80 -9.71 -7.68
C SER A 91 9.73 -11.23 -7.57
N VAL A 92 9.94 -11.80 -6.37
CA VAL A 92 9.91 -13.25 -6.14
C VAL A 92 8.63 -13.72 -5.45
N GLU A 93 7.70 -12.80 -5.18
CA GLU A 93 6.39 -13.11 -4.60
C GLU A 93 5.54 -13.86 -5.65
N PRO A 94 5.14 -15.12 -5.40
CA PRO A 94 4.35 -15.91 -6.35
C PRO A 94 2.93 -15.39 -6.57
N ASP A 95 2.32 -14.77 -5.56
CA ASP A 95 0.92 -14.34 -5.64
C ASP A 95 0.72 -13.07 -6.49
N ASP A 96 -0.55 -12.80 -6.80
CA ASP A 96 -0.94 -11.62 -7.59
C ASP A 96 -0.52 -10.35 -6.85
N LYS A 97 0.13 -9.43 -7.57
CA LYS A 97 0.66 -8.17 -7.05
C LYS A 97 -0.11 -7.01 -7.64
N THR A 98 -1.11 -6.53 -6.90
CA THR A 98 -1.97 -5.43 -7.32
C THR A 98 -1.92 -4.32 -6.29
N ILE A 99 -1.69 -3.10 -6.76
CA ILE A 99 -1.89 -1.87 -5.98
C ILE A 99 -2.81 -0.92 -6.73
N ILE A 100 -3.81 -0.40 -6.04
CA ILE A 100 -4.62 0.73 -6.50
C ILE A 100 -4.48 1.82 -5.46
N VAL A 101 -3.97 2.99 -5.86
CA VAL A 101 -3.84 4.14 -4.97
C VAL A 101 -4.74 5.27 -5.44
N GLY A 102 -5.71 5.64 -4.60
CA GLY A 102 -6.52 6.85 -4.77
C GLY A 102 -5.97 7.97 -3.91
N PHE A 103 -5.88 9.19 -4.46
CA PHE A 103 -5.42 10.38 -3.75
C PHE A 103 -6.58 11.35 -3.53
N LEU A 104 -6.66 11.97 -2.35
CA LEU A 104 -7.59 13.08 -2.12
C LEU A 104 -6.96 14.38 -2.64
N ASN A 105 -7.69 15.13 -3.46
CA ASN A 105 -7.22 16.31 -4.21
C ASN A 105 -6.55 17.43 -3.38
N GLU A 106 -6.67 17.44 -2.04
CA GLU A 106 -6.11 18.51 -1.20
C GLU A 106 -4.61 18.37 -0.86
N ASP A 107 -3.93 17.36 -1.40
CA ASP A 107 -2.49 17.12 -1.18
C ASP A 107 -1.67 17.03 -2.49
N LEU A 108 -2.24 17.48 -3.61
CA LEU A 108 -1.57 17.57 -4.91
C LEU A 108 -1.30 19.04 -5.28
#